data_AF-A0A507WC99-F1
#
_entry.id   AF-A0A507WC99-F1
#
_cell.length_a   1.000
_cell.length_b   1.000
_cell.length_c   1.000
_cell.angle_alpha   90.00
_cell.angle_beta   90.00
_cell.angle_gamma   90.00
#
_symmetry.space_group_name_H-M   'P 1'
#
loop_
_entity.id
_entity.type
_entity.pdbx_description
1 polymer ?
#
loop_
_entity_poly.entity_id
_entity_poly.type
_entity_poly.pdbx_seq_one_letter_code
_entity_poly.pdbx_strand_id
1 'polypeptide(L)'
;MSSYHIIDEPKTRTADYLIVNPIIILLAAMFVPLVWTPPLLGKFWLPLLWVGMNSYLLGSPTFKKELAIMVGGTVLFIMVIIATEFIRQAFTPILKSSQTAPYLRIALQAVFFATLYFVVFLQAAPHAIYEYIKEQATKV
;
A
#
# COMPACT_ATOMS: atom_id res chain seq x y z
N MET A 1 30.77 36.52 14.02
CA MET A 1 30.77 35.03 14.03
C MET A 1 29.74 34.58 13.01
N SER A 2 30.19 34.12 11.84
CA SER A 2 29.30 33.60 10.79
C SER A 2 28.91 32.18 11.19
N SER A 3 27.65 31.98 11.56
CA SER A 3 27.12 30.64 11.80
C SER A 3 27.19 29.86 10.49
N TYR A 4 27.92 28.75 10.48
CA TYR A 4 27.95 27.82 9.36
C TYR A 4 26.55 27.20 9.25
N HIS A 5 25.72 27.73 8.35
CA HIS A 5 24.39 27.18 8.08
C HIS A 5 24.58 26.05 7.08
N ILE A 6 24.40 24.80 7.51
CA ILE A 6 24.43 23.67 6.60
C ILE A 6 23.15 23.78 5.75
N ILE A 7 23.32 24.09 4.46
CA ILE A 7 22.22 24.36 3.52
C ILE A 7 21.40 23.09 3.22
N ASP A 8 21.95 21.91 3.53
CA ASP A 8 21.34 20.59 3.27
C ASP A 8 20.54 20.02 4.46
N GLU A 9 20.23 20.83 5.48
CA GLU A 9 19.32 20.40 6.53
C GLU A 9 17.91 20.17 5.93
N PRO A 10 17.34 18.97 6.09
CA PRO A 10 16.06 18.63 5.50
C PRO A 10 14.99 19.51 6.13
N LYS A 11 14.47 20.46 5.35
CA LYS A 11 13.36 21.32 5.77
C LYS A 11 12.21 20.45 6.23
N THR A 12 11.88 20.54 7.51
CA THR A 12 10.68 19.94 8.10
C THR A 12 9.48 20.37 7.26
N ARG A 13 8.82 19.42 6.61
CA ARG A 13 7.60 19.72 5.86
C ARG A 13 6.45 19.73 6.85
N THR A 14 5.52 20.66 6.69
CA THR A 14 4.30 20.75 7.52
C THR A 14 3.49 19.45 7.56
N ALA A 15 3.69 18.53 6.61
CA ALA A 15 3.03 17.24 6.53
C ALA A 15 3.85 16.04 7.09
N ASP A 16 4.99 16.27 7.74
CA ASP A 16 5.86 15.19 8.23
C ASP A 16 5.18 14.27 9.26
N TYR A 17 4.18 14.77 10.00
CA TYR A 17 3.40 13.97 10.94
C TYR A 17 2.47 12.95 10.25
N LEU A 18 2.22 13.09 8.95
CA LEU A 18 1.42 12.15 8.16
C LEU A 18 2.25 10.99 7.61
N ILE A 19 3.59 11.06 7.70
CA ILE A 19 4.48 9.97 7.31
C ILE A 19 4.44 8.92 8.41
N VAL A 20 4.05 7.71 8.03
CA VAL A 20 3.89 6.57 8.94
C VAL A 20 4.78 5.43 8.47
N ASN A 21 5.25 4.62 9.42
CA ASN A 21 5.97 3.40 9.12
C ASN A 21 5.14 2.53 8.15
N PRO A 22 5.66 2.20 6.95
CA PRO A 22 4.96 1.42 5.93
C PRO A 22 4.40 0.08 6.45
N ILE A 23 5.08 -0.55 7.41
CA ILE A 23 4.65 -1.81 8.02
C ILE A 23 3.35 -1.62 8.79
N ILE A 24 3.17 -0.48 9.47
CA ILE A 24 1.92 -0.16 10.19
C ILE A 24 0.75 -0.11 9.21
N ILE A 25 0.95 0.44 8.02
CA ILE A 25 -0.10 0.50 6.99
C ILE A 25 -0.49 -0.92 6.54
N LEU A 26 0.48 -1.82 6.36
CA LEU A 26 0.23 -3.22 6.03
C LEU A 26 -0.55 -3.93 7.15
N LEU A 27 -0.14 -3.76 8.41
CA LEU A 27 -0.82 -4.36 9.56
C LEU A 27 -2.25 -3.80 9.70
N ALA A 28 -2.43 -2.49 9.53
CA ALA A 28 -3.74 -1.86 9.54
C ALA A 28 -4.65 -2.45 8.44
N ALA A 29 -4.12 -2.67 7.23
CA ALA A 29 -4.87 -3.30 6.14
C ALA A 29 -5.29 -4.74 6.46
N MET A 30 -4.53 -5.48 7.28
CA MET A 30 -4.86 -6.83 7.72
C MET A 30 -5.91 -6.84 8.84
N PHE A 31 -5.73 -6.00 9.86
CA PHE A 31 -6.50 -6.10 11.10
C PHE A 31 -7.72 -5.21 11.16
N VAL A 32 -7.69 -3.99 10.59
CA VAL A 32 -8.85 -3.07 10.63
C VAL A 32 -10.10 -3.70 10.03
N PRO A 33 -10.04 -4.39 8.86
CA PRO A 33 -11.21 -5.03 8.27
C PRO A 33 -11.84 -6.15 9.11
N LEU A 34 -11.13 -6.69 10.12
CA LEU A 34 -11.66 -7.71 11.03
C LEU A 34 -12.62 -7.10 12.06
N VAL A 35 -12.38 -5.85 12.45
CA VAL A 35 -13.18 -5.13 13.46
C VAL A 35 -14.22 -4.24 12.79
N TRP A 36 -13.85 -3.62 11.68
CA TRP A 36 -14.71 -2.69 10.95
C TRP A 36 -14.53 -2.85 9.45
N THR A 37 -15.62 -3.14 8.73
CA THR A 37 -15.62 -3.18 7.28
C THR A 37 -16.03 -1.82 6.71
N PRO A 38 -15.08 -1.02 6.20
CA PRO A 38 -15.42 0.27 5.61
C PRO A 38 -16.34 0.09 4.38
N PRO A 39 -17.27 1.02 4.15
CA PRO A 39 -18.23 0.94 3.05
C PRO A 39 -17.53 1.04 1.69
N LEU A 40 -18.26 0.75 0.60
CA LEU A 40 -17.78 0.92 -0.79
C LEU A 40 -16.46 0.19 -1.09
N LEU A 41 -16.32 -1.06 -0.59
CA LEU A 41 -15.08 -1.83 -0.73
C LEU A 41 -13.83 -1.12 -0.15
N GLY A 42 -14.03 -0.23 0.82
CA GLY A 42 -12.99 0.57 1.48
C GLY A 42 -11.77 -0.20 1.91
N LYS A 43 -11.94 -1.47 2.30
CA LYS A 43 -10.87 -2.34 2.76
C LYS A 43 -9.78 -2.59 1.72
N PHE A 44 -10.09 -2.40 0.43
CA PHE A 44 -9.15 -2.60 -0.66
C PHE A 44 -8.53 -1.28 -1.14
N TRP A 45 -9.31 -0.21 -1.29
CA TRP A 45 -8.79 1.04 -1.84
C TRP A 45 -8.16 1.96 -0.79
N LEU A 46 -8.65 1.98 0.46
CA LEU A 46 -8.09 2.85 1.51
C LEU A 46 -6.62 2.53 1.79
N PRO A 47 -6.19 1.27 1.97
CA PRO A 47 -4.78 0.98 2.20
C PRO A 47 -3.90 1.34 0.99
N LEU A 48 -4.39 1.14 -0.24
CA LEU A 48 -3.65 1.54 -1.45
C LEU A 48 -3.45 3.05 -1.52
N LEU A 49 -4.49 3.83 -1.25
CA LEU A 49 -4.38 5.29 -1.19
C LEU A 49 -3.44 5.74 -0.07
N TRP A 50 -3.54 5.12 1.11
CA TRP A 50 -2.69 5.48 2.25
C TRP A 50 -1.23 5.18 1.95
N VAL A 51 -0.89 3.99 1.44
CA VAL A 51 0.47 3.66 1.01
C VAL A 51 0.95 4.63 -0.07
N GLY A 52 0.12 4.96 -1.07
CA GLY A 52 0.50 5.90 -2.13
C GLY A 52 0.74 7.34 -1.63
N MET A 53 -0.08 7.82 -0.69
CA MET A 53 0.14 9.10 -0.01
C MET A 53 1.44 9.06 0.80
N ASN A 54 1.69 7.97 1.52
CA ASN A 54 2.92 7.78 2.28
C ASN A 54 4.16 7.82 1.36
N SER A 55 4.11 7.15 0.20
CA SER A 55 5.18 7.20 -0.82
C SER A 55 5.50 8.64 -1.25
N TYR A 56 4.45 9.40 -1.52
CA TYR A 56 4.55 10.76 -2.06
C TYR A 56 5.12 11.72 -1.02
N LEU A 57 4.61 11.66 0.22
CA LEU A 57 5.07 12.51 1.32
C LEU A 57 6.53 12.23 1.69
N LEU A 58 6.90 10.95 1.69
CA LEU A 58 8.26 10.50 1.98
C LEU A 58 9.26 10.91 0.89
N GLY A 59 8.77 11.31 -0.29
CA GLY A 59 9.64 11.68 -1.42
C GLY A 59 10.45 10.50 -1.92
N SER A 60 9.87 9.30 -1.88
CA SER A 60 10.61 8.06 -2.15
C SER A 60 11.29 8.08 -3.53
N PRO A 61 12.59 7.74 -3.63
CA PRO A 61 13.28 7.63 -4.92
C PRO A 61 12.68 6.52 -5.80
N THR A 62 11.95 5.58 -5.20
CA THR A 62 11.26 4.49 -5.89
C THR A 62 9.79 4.77 -6.20
N PHE A 63 9.31 6.01 -6.02
CA PHE A 63 7.90 6.38 -6.21
C PHE A 63 7.29 5.87 -7.52
N LYS A 64 8.01 5.99 -8.65
CA LYS A 64 7.51 5.51 -9.96
C LYS A 64 7.30 3.99 -9.98
N LYS A 65 8.19 3.23 -9.33
CA LYS A 65 8.07 1.77 -9.21
C LYS A 65 6.92 1.39 -8.30
N GLU A 66 6.78 2.09 -7.18
CA GLU A 66 5.67 1.91 -6.24
C GLU A 66 4.32 2.16 -6.91
N LEU A 67 4.20 3.26 -7.66
CA LEU A 67 3.00 3.57 -8.45
C LEU A 67 2.73 2.51 -9.53
N ALA A 68 3.76 2.04 -10.24
CA ALA A 68 3.61 0.98 -11.23
C ALA A 68 3.11 -0.33 -10.61
N ILE A 69 3.60 -0.69 -9.41
CA ILE A 69 3.12 -1.87 -8.67
C ILE A 69 1.69 -1.69 -8.21
N MET A 70 1.30 -0.51 -7.70
CA MET A 70 -0.08 -0.24 -7.28
C MET A 70 -1.06 -0.34 -8.47
N VAL A 71 -0.71 0.26 -9.60
CA VAL A 71 -1.51 0.20 -10.83
C VAL A 71 -1.56 -1.24 -11.35
N GLY A 72 -0.41 -1.92 -11.44
CA GLY A 72 -0.32 -3.31 -11.89
C GLY A 72 -1.12 -4.27 -11.01
N GLY A 73 -1.03 -4.11 -9.69
CA GLY A 73 -1.81 -4.87 -8.71
C GLY A 73 -3.31 -4.62 -8.83
N THR A 74 -3.72 -3.37 -9.10
CA THR A 74 -5.13 -3.02 -9.34
C THR A 74 -5.65 -3.67 -10.62
N VAL A 75 -4.88 -3.62 -11.71
CA VAL A 75 -5.22 -4.29 -12.97
C VAL A 75 -5.31 -5.80 -12.76
N LEU A 76 -4.35 -6.41 -12.07
CA LEU A 76 -4.37 -7.83 -11.74
C LEU A 76 -5.59 -8.22 -10.88
N PHE A 77 -5.95 -7.39 -9.91
CA PHE A 77 -7.14 -7.58 -9.09
C PHE A 77 -8.42 -7.61 -9.94
N ILE A 78 -8.57 -6.66 -10.87
CA ILE A 78 -9.70 -6.62 -11.80
C ILE A 78 -9.69 -7.84 -12.73
N MET A 79 -8.51 -8.22 -13.25
CA MET A 79 -8.37 -9.40 -14.10
C MET A 79 -8.81 -10.68 -13.39
N VAL A 80 -8.52 -10.85 -12.10
CA VAL A 80 -8.98 -12.02 -11.33
C VAL A 80 -10.51 -12.09 -11.25
N ILE A 81 -11.18 -10.94 -11.08
CA ILE A 81 -12.66 -10.89 -11.08
C ILE A 81 -13.21 -11.31 -12.44
N ILE A 82 -12.70 -10.70 -13.52
CA ILE A 82 -13.14 -10.98 -14.90
C ILE A 82 -12.86 -12.44 -15.28
N ALA A 83 -11.66 -12.95 -14.98
CA ALA A 83 -11.28 -14.32 -15.28
C ALA A 83 -12.15 -15.34 -14.55
N THR A 84 -12.50 -15.07 -13.29
CA THR A 84 -13.39 -15.95 -12.53
C THR A 84 -14.78 -16.00 -13.13
N GLU A 85 -15.32 -14.85 -13.55
CA GLU A 85 -16.63 -14.80 -14.20
C GLU A 85 -16.61 -15.50 -15.57
N PHE A 86 -15.54 -15.33 -16.35
CA PHE A 86 -15.35 -16.03 -17.61
C PHE A 86 -15.32 -17.57 -17.43
N ILE A 87 -14.53 -18.06 -16.45
CA ILE A 87 -14.48 -19.50 -16.13
C ILE A 87 -15.86 -19.99 -15.68
N ARG A 88 -16.58 -19.22 -14.87
CA ARG A 88 -17.93 -19.58 -14.42
C ARG A 88 -18.88 -19.76 -15.59
N GLN A 89 -18.84 -18.86 -16.58
CA GLN A 89 -19.70 -18.94 -17.76
C GLN A 89 -19.33 -20.13 -18.65
N ALA A 90 -18.04 -20.40 -18.84
CA ALA A 90 -17.55 -21.51 -19.65
C ALA A 90 -17.87 -22.91 -19.08
N PHE A 91 -17.99 -23.03 -17.74
CA PHE A 91 -18.18 -24.30 -17.04
C PHE A 91 -19.45 -24.34 -16.18
N THR A 92 -20.48 -23.57 -16.57
CA THR A 92 -21.76 -23.41 -15.88
C THR A 92 -22.45 -24.70 -15.40
N PRO A 93 -22.44 -25.84 -16.13
CA PRO A 93 -23.08 -27.06 -15.64
C PRO A 93 -22.33 -27.74 -14.47
N ILE A 94 -21.05 -27.40 -14.25
CA ILE A 94 -20.17 -28.09 -13.29
C ILE A 94 -19.93 -27.26 -12.03
N LEU A 95 -19.81 -25.94 -12.17
CA LEU A 95 -19.41 -25.04 -11.07
C LEU A 95 -20.60 -24.27 -10.50
N LYS A 96 -21.06 -24.70 -9.31
CA LYS A 96 -22.04 -23.93 -8.52
C LYS A 96 -21.37 -22.69 -7.90
N SER A 97 -22.09 -21.57 -7.89
CA SER A 97 -21.60 -20.29 -7.34
C SER A 97 -21.16 -20.38 -5.88
N SER A 98 -21.80 -21.23 -5.08
CA SER A 98 -21.42 -21.46 -3.67
C SER A 98 -20.03 -22.07 -3.49
N GLN A 99 -19.52 -22.78 -4.49
CA GLN A 99 -18.22 -23.44 -4.44
C GLN A 99 -17.09 -22.53 -4.93
N THR A 100 -17.35 -21.60 -5.86
CA THR A 100 -16.31 -20.73 -6.45
C THR A 100 -16.04 -19.47 -5.62
N ALA A 101 -17.04 -18.96 -4.90
CA ALA A 101 -16.93 -17.72 -4.15
C ALA A 101 -15.80 -17.71 -3.09
N PRO A 102 -15.54 -18.78 -2.32
CA PRO A 102 -14.43 -18.79 -1.36
C PRO A 102 -13.06 -18.67 -2.02
N TYR A 103 -12.83 -19.37 -3.14
CA TYR A 103 -11.56 -19.31 -3.87
C TYR A 103 -11.32 -17.93 -4.49
N LEU A 104 -12.36 -17.31 -5.05
CA LEU A 104 -12.28 -15.94 -5.52
C LEU A 104 -11.87 -14.99 -4.40
N ARG A 105 -12.48 -15.10 -3.21
CA ARG A 105 -12.13 -14.27 -2.05
C ARG A 105 -10.67 -14.44 -1.66
N ILE A 106 -10.17 -15.68 -1.60
CA ILE A 106 -8.76 -15.95 -1.28
C ILE A 106 -7.83 -15.34 -2.35
N ALA A 107 -8.14 -15.53 -3.63
CA ALA A 107 -7.35 -15.00 -4.73
C ALA A 107 -7.27 -13.47 -4.72
N LEU A 108 -8.40 -12.79 -4.50
CA LEU A 108 -8.44 -11.33 -4.39
C LEU A 108 -7.63 -10.82 -3.20
N GLN A 109 -7.74 -11.47 -2.04
CA GLN A 109 -6.95 -11.12 -0.86
C GLN A 109 -5.45 -11.34 -1.10
N ALA A 110 -5.07 -12.44 -1.75
CA ALA A 110 -3.67 -12.74 -2.07
C ALA A 110 -3.07 -11.67 -3.00
N VAL A 111 -3.75 -11.29 -4.08
CA VAL A 111 -3.29 -10.23 -4.99
C VAL A 111 -3.19 -8.89 -4.25
N PHE A 112 -4.19 -8.56 -3.44
CA PHE A 112 -4.23 -7.32 -2.68
C PHE A 112 -3.06 -7.21 -1.69
N PHE A 113 -2.88 -8.21 -0.82
CA PHE A 113 -1.80 -8.21 0.17
C PHE A 113 -0.42 -8.35 -0.47
N ALA A 114 -0.28 -9.10 -1.57
CA ALA A 114 0.98 -9.15 -2.31
C ALA A 114 1.34 -7.76 -2.86
N THR A 115 0.36 -7.04 -3.44
CA THR A 115 0.57 -5.68 -3.95
C THR A 115 1.02 -4.74 -2.84
N LEU A 116 0.31 -4.71 -1.71
CA LEU A 116 0.69 -3.90 -0.55
C LEU A 116 2.07 -4.27 -0.03
N TYR A 117 2.35 -5.57 0.12
CA TYR A 117 3.63 -6.07 0.60
C TYR A 117 4.80 -5.57 -0.25
N PHE A 118 4.70 -5.68 -1.58
CA PHE A 118 5.76 -5.20 -2.47
C PHE A 118 5.98 -3.69 -2.36
N VAL A 119 4.91 -2.89 -2.26
CA VAL A 119 5.05 -1.44 -2.14
C VAL A 119 5.64 -1.05 -0.78
N VAL A 120 5.14 -1.65 0.31
CA VAL A 120 5.64 -1.43 1.67
C VAL A 120 7.11 -1.82 1.79
N PHE A 121 7.52 -2.92 1.17
CA PHE A 121 8.91 -3.35 1.15
C PHE A 121 9.83 -2.35 0.43
N LEU A 122 9.36 -1.75 -0.67
CA LEU A 122 10.10 -0.67 -1.35
C LEU A 122 10.22 0.59 -0.49
N GLN A 123 9.17 0.93 0.28
CA GLN A 123 9.17 2.08 1.16
C GLN A 123 10.03 1.90 2.43
N ALA A 124 10.35 0.66 2.83
CA ALA A 124 11.05 0.39 4.09
C ALA A 124 12.43 1.07 4.16
N ALA A 125 13.22 1.00 3.10
CA ALA A 125 14.56 1.62 3.07
C ALA A 125 14.50 3.17 3.07
N PRO A 126 13.71 3.83 2.19
CA PRO A 126 13.48 5.27 2.26
C PRO A 126 12.96 5.74 3.64
N HIS A 127 12.08 4.97 4.28
CA HIS A 127 11.57 5.31 5.60
C HIS A 127 12.63 5.25 6.70
N ALA A 128 13.50 4.24 6.69
CA ALA A 128 14.61 4.17 7.64
C ALA A 128 15.55 5.39 7.52
N ILE A 129 15.79 5.87 6.29
CA ILE A 129 16.58 7.08 6.05
C ILE A 129 15.84 8.32 6.59
N TYR A 130 14.53 8.41 6.35
CA TYR A 130 13.70 9.50 6.89
C TYR A 130 13.73 9.55 8.42
N GLU A 131 13.60 8.41 9.11
CA GLU A 131 13.68 8.35 10.58
C GLU A 131 15.06 8.76 11.09
N TYR A 132 16.14 8.27 10.48
CA TYR A 132 17.50 8.66 10.84
C TYR A 132 17.71 10.18 10.76
N ILE A 133 17.26 10.79 9.65
CA ILE A 133 17.33 12.23 9.44
C ILE A 133 16.54 12.99 10.51
N LYS A 134 15.32 12.53 10.80
CA LYS A 134 14.43 13.16 11.79
C LYS A 134 15.02 13.11 13.20
N GLU A 135 15.64 12.00 13.58
CA GLU A 135 16.33 11.87 14.86
C GLU A 135 17.52 12.82 14.98
N GLN A 136 18.29 13.02 13.91
CA GLN A 136 19.41 13.98 13.91
C GLN A 136 18.92 15.41 14.07
N ALA A 137 17.86 15.81 13.37
CA ALA A 137 17.28 17.15 13.46
C ALA A 137 16.72 17.47 14.86
N THR A 138 16.32 16.45 15.64
CA THR A 138 15.78 16.65 16.99
C THR A 138 16.87 16.77 18.07
N LYS A 139 18.10 16.34 17.77
CA LYS A 139 19.25 16.40 18.71
C LYS A 139 20.03 17.71 18.65
N VAL A 140 19.73 18.58 17.69
CA VAL A 140 20.28 19.93 17.54
C VAL A 140 19.36 20.93 18.23
#